data_AF-A0AAY5F166-F1
#
_entry.id   AF-A0AAY5F166-F1
#
_cell.length_a   1.000
_cell.length_b   1.000
_cell.length_c   1.000
_cell.angle_alpha   90.00
_cell.angle_beta   90.00
_cell.angle_gamma   90.00
#
_symmetry.space_group_name_H-M   'P 1'
#
loop_
_entity.id
_entity.type
_entity.pdbx_description
1 polymer ?
#
loop_
_entity_poly.entity_id
_entity_poly.type
_entity_poly.pdbx_seq_one_letter_code
_entity_poly.pdbx_strand_id
1 'polypeptide(L)'
;FLCFPCSLKDDDSGDHEQDNSPPKDSEKEKNENEEKDQNTTKRKVEQFWRFYSHMIRPGDLTGHSDFHLFKEGIKPMWEDEANKSGGKWIIRLRKGLASRCWENLILAMLGEQFMVGEEICGAVVSVRFQEDIISIWNKTASDQATTARIRDTLRRVLNLPPNTIMEYKTHTDRKEPQRLQLSWLRRRLINQTMQFT
;
A
#
# COMPACT_ATOMS: atom_id res chain seq x y z
N PHE A 1 -7.26 53.71 -32.83
CA PHE A 1 -6.76 54.86 -33.60
C PHE A 1 -5.25 54.74 -33.75
N LEU A 2 -4.79 54.66 -35.01
CA LEU A 2 -3.48 55.07 -35.57
C LEU A 2 -2.20 54.45 -34.96
N CYS A 3 -1.50 53.54 -35.64
CA CYS A 3 -0.67 53.65 -36.86
C CYS A 3 0.76 54.21 -36.61
N PHE A 4 1.72 53.49 -37.19
CA PHE A 4 3.19 53.50 -37.12
C PHE A 4 3.90 54.83 -37.49
N PRO A 5 5.25 54.88 -37.41
CA PRO A 5 5.96 54.79 -38.69
C PRO A 5 7.22 53.89 -38.75
N CYS A 6 7.36 53.38 -39.97
CA CYS A 6 8.38 52.62 -40.69
C CYS A 6 9.83 53.18 -40.66
N SER A 7 10.84 52.29 -40.80
CA SER A 7 11.78 52.34 -41.94
C SER A 7 12.68 51.11 -42.06
N LEU A 8 12.82 50.67 -43.32
CA LEU A 8 13.65 49.60 -43.87
C LEU A 8 15.11 50.02 -44.11
N LYS A 9 15.96 48.99 -44.33
CA LYS A 9 17.07 48.81 -45.32
C LYS A 9 18.33 48.24 -44.66
N ASP A 10 19.13 47.33 -45.22
CA ASP A 10 19.20 46.61 -46.52
C ASP A 10 20.03 45.31 -46.28
N ASP A 11 20.05 44.43 -47.28
CA ASP A 11 20.64 43.08 -47.37
C ASP A 11 22.18 42.95 -47.18
N ASP A 12 22.65 41.80 -46.68
CA ASP A 12 23.81 41.08 -47.27
C ASP A 12 23.76 39.57 -46.90
N SER A 13 24.20 38.75 -47.84
CA SER A 13 24.10 37.28 -47.89
C SER A 13 25.44 36.58 -47.60
N GLY A 14 25.43 35.46 -46.89
CA GLY A 14 26.62 34.60 -46.75
C GLY A 14 26.54 33.47 -45.72
N ASP A 15 26.06 32.32 -46.19
CA ASP A 15 26.31 30.90 -45.84
C ASP A 15 26.64 30.36 -44.42
N HIS A 16 26.05 29.18 -44.22
CA HIS A 16 26.14 28.18 -43.14
C HIS A 16 27.50 27.91 -42.50
N GLU A 17 27.51 27.84 -41.16
CA GLU A 17 28.07 26.70 -40.43
C GLU A 17 27.06 26.23 -39.36
N GLN A 18 26.74 24.94 -39.41
CA GLN A 18 25.91 24.23 -38.44
C GLN A 18 26.75 23.99 -37.18
N ASP A 19 26.36 24.55 -36.03
CA ASP A 19 26.79 24.01 -34.74
C ASP A 19 25.67 23.14 -34.17
N ASN A 20 25.83 21.84 -34.38
CA ASN A 20 24.95 20.79 -33.89
C ASN A 20 25.43 20.38 -32.50
N SER A 21 25.07 21.14 -31.46
CA SER A 21 25.25 20.73 -30.06
C SER A 21 24.05 19.90 -29.58
N PRO A 22 24.26 18.74 -28.91
CA PRO A 22 23.20 17.77 -28.62
C PRO A 22 22.26 18.25 -27.49
N PRO A 23 21.01 17.74 -27.42
CA PRO A 23 20.08 18.10 -26.37
C PRO A 23 20.54 17.49 -25.02
N LYS A 24 21.21 18.27 -24.17
CA LYS A 24 21.76 17.81 -22.88
C LYS A 24 20.94 18.20 -21.63
N ASP A 25 19.89 18.99 -21.76
CA ASP A 25 19.12 19.47 -20.60
C ASP A 25 18.04 18.48 -20.15
N SER A 26 17.51 17.66 -21.06
CA SER A 26 16.45 16.69 -20.74
C SER A 26 16.95 15.41 -20.04
N GLU A 27 18.24 15.08 -20.15
CA GLU A 27 18.85 13.93 -19.47
C GLU A 27 19.25 14.25 -18.02
N LYS A 28 19.68 15.49 -17.73
CA LYS A 28 20.04 15.91 -16.38
C LYS A 28 18.83 16.02 -15.45
N GLU A 29 17.72 16.60 -15.92
CA GLU A 29 16.49 16.72 -15.13
C GLU A 29 15.83 15.35 -14.87
N LYS A 30 15.93 14.40 -15.80
CA LYS A 30 15.47 13.02 -15.59
C LYS A 30 16.27 12.32 -14.50
N ASN A 31 17.60 12.42 -14.53
CA ASN A 31 18.46 11.78 -13.55
C ASN A 31 18.27 12.35 -12.14
N GLU A 32 18.07 13.67 -11.99
CA GLU A 32 17.82 14.28 -10.67
C GLU A 32 16.46 13.90 -10.07
N ASN A 33 15.42 13.75 -10.89
CA ASN A 33 14.10 13.32 -10.42
C ASN A 33 14.09 11.83 -10.06
N GLU A 34 14.73 10.98 -10.86
CA GLU A 34 14.88 9.55 -10.56
C GLU A 34 15.70 9.32 -9.28
N GLU A 35 16.76 10.11 -9.04
CA GLU A 35 17.56 10.01 -7.82
C GLU A 35 16.79 10.47 -6.57
N LYS A 36 15.95 11.51 -6.69
CA LYS A 36 15.05 11.97 -5.61
C LYS A 36 13.97 10.94 -5.26
N ASP A 37 13.36 10.31 -6.25
CA ASP A 37 12.32 9.28 -6.04
C ASP A 37 12.92 8.01 -5.41
N GLN A 38 14.13 7.62 -5.85
CA GLN A 38 14.87 6.52 -5.26
C GLN A 38 15.28 6.82 -3.81
N ASN A 39 15.75 8.03 -3.51
CA ASN A 39 16.13 8.42 -2.14
C ASN A 39 14.90 8.47 -1.21
N THR A 40 13.75 8.95 -1.71
CA THR A 40 12.49 8.96 -0.96
C THR A 40 12.02 7.54 -0.64
N THR A 41 12.06 6.65 -1.62
CA THR A 41 11.69 5.23 -1.44
C THR A 41 12.62 4.53 -0.45
N LYS A 42 13.94 4.74 -0.56
CA LYS A 42 14.93 4.19 0.39
C LYS A 42 14.63 4.63 1.82
N ARG A 43 14.36 5.92 2.04
CA ARG A 43 14.01 6.46 3.37
C ARG A 43 12.75 5.82 3.95
N LYS A 44 11.71 5.57 3.14
CA LYS A 44 10.47 4.91 3.60
C LYS A 44 10.72 3.47 4.05
N VAL A 45 11.53 2.71 3.30
CA VAL A 45 11.89 1.33 3.65
C VAL A 45 12.71 1.29 4.94
N GLU A 46 13.69 2.18 5.11
CA GLU A 46 14.47 2.28 6.36
C GLU A 46 13.59 2.62 7.56
N GLN A 47 12.68 3.58 7.40
CA GLN A 47 11.72 3.95 8.46
C GLN A 47 10.86 2.75 8.85
N PHE A 48 10.31 2.02 7.87
CA PHE A 48 9.56 0.79 8.13
C PHE A 48 10.37 -0.21 8.98
N TRP A 49 11.60 -0.51 8.58
CA TRP A 49 12.44 -1.47 9.32
C TRP A 49 12.81 -0.99 10.71
N ARG A 50 13.04 0.32 10.91
CA ARG A 50 13.28 0.91 12.24
C ARG A 50 12.11 0.70 13.18
N PHE A 51 10.87 0.81 12.69
CA PHE A 51 9.70 0.51 13.51
C PHE A 51 9.53 -1.00 13.70
N TYR A 52 9.55 -1.76 12.60
CA TYR A 52 9.24 -3.19 12.61
C TYR A 52 10.23 -4.00 13.45
N SER A 53 11.53 -3.65 13.46
CA SER A 53 12.56 -4.38 14.23
C SER A 53 12.37 -4.31 15.74
N HIS A 54 11.65 -3.31 16.24
CA HIS A 54 11.38 -3.12 17.67
C HIS A 54 10.00 -3.66 18.09
N MET A 55 9.18 -4.12 17.15
CA MET A 55 7.87 -4.71 17.47
C MET A 55 8.03 -6.17 17.90
N ILE A 56 7.22 -6.56 18.89
CA ILE A 56 7.05 -7.97 19.24
C ILE A 56 6.39 -8.66 18.05
N ARG A 57 6.92 -9.82 17.64
CA ARG A 57 6.34 -10.57 16.53
C ARG A 57 4.95 -11.08 16.89
N PRO A 58 4.01 -11.16 15.94
CA PRO A 58 2.64 -11.63 16.21
C PRO A 58 2.59 -12.98 16.96
N GLY A 59 3.46 -13.93 16.60
CA GLY A 59 3.51 -15.25 17.23
C GLY A 59 3.97 -15.25 18.70
N ASP A 60 4.63 -14.18 19.15
CA ASP A 60 5.16 -14.05 20.52
C ASP A 60 4.23 -13.22 21.43
N LEU A 61 3.13 -12.68 20.88
CA LEU A 61 2.14 -11.96 21.65
C LEU A 61 1.31 -12.91 22.51
N THR A 62 1.14 -12.57 23.79
CA THR A 62 0.25 -13.27 24.69
C THR A 62 -1.16 -12.66 24.64
N GLY A 63 -2.18 -13.51 24.57
CA GLY A 63 -3.60 -13.09 24.60
C GLY A 63 -4.18 -12.67 23.23
N HIS A 64 -5.30 -11.96 23.30
CA HIS A 64 -6.05 -11.50 22.11
C HIS A 64 -5.54 -10.13 21.66
N SER A 65 -4.68 -10.13 20.65
CA SER A 65 -4.00 -8.93 20.15
C SER A 65 -4.17 -8.79 18.64
N ASP A 66 -4.12 -7.56 18.15
CA ASP A 66 -4.27 -7.24 16.73
C ASP A 66 -3.22 -6.21 16.29
N PHE A 67 -2.56 -6.48 15.16
CA PHE A 67 -1.77 -5.48 14.45
C PHE A 67 -2.47 -5.05 13.18
N HIS A 68 -2.42 -3.76 12.90
CA HIS A 68 -3.03 -3.14 11.74
C HIS A 68 -1.97 -2.33 11.01
N LEU A 69 -1.82 -2.57 9.71
CA LEU A 69 -0.99 -1.77 8.83
C LEU A 69 -1.84 -1.26 7.67
N PHE A 70 -2.17 0.03 7.67
CA PHE A 70 -3.05 0.63 6.67
C PHE A 70 -2.36 1.78 5.94
N LYS A 71 -2.81 2.08 4.72
CA LYS A 71 -2.36 3.28 4.01
C LYS A 71 -2.69 4.53 4.82
N GLU A 72 -1.89 5.57 4.68
CA GLU A 72 -2.06 6.85 5.35
C GLU A 72 -3.43 7.43 5.02
N GLY A 73 -4.08 8.01 6.03
CA GLY A 73 -5.43 8.55 5.89
C GLY A 73 -6.56 7.52 5.93
N ILE A 74 -6.28 6.22 5.78
CA ILE A 74 -7.29 5.15 5.89
C ILE A 74 -7.31 4.60 7.31
N LYS A 75 -8.44 4.74 7.98
CA LYS A 75 -8.64 4.13 9.29
C LYS A 75 -8.94 2.64 9.13
N PRO A 76 -8.42 1.77 10.02
CA PRO A 76 -8.68 0.33 10.03
C PRO A 76 -10.10 -0.03 10.52
N MET A 77 -11.11 0.65 9.99
CA MET A 77 -12.52 0.53 10.37
C MET A 77 -13.40 0.52 9.11
N TRP A 78 -14.49 -0.23 9.15
CA TRP A 78 -15.35 -0.43 7.98
C TRP A 78 -16.14 0.84 7.61
N GLU A 79 -16.31 1.75 8.56
CA GLU A 79 -16.97 3.05 8.35
C GLU A 79 -16.09 4.05 7.59
N ASP A 80 -14.79 3.78 7.45
CA ASP A 80 -13.91 4.63 6.67
C ASP A 80 -14.37 4.66 5.21
N GLU A 81 -14.32 5.84 4.58
CA GLU A 81 -14.77 6.05 3.21
C GLU A 81 -14.09 5.11 2.22
N ALA A 82 -12.82 4.75 2.45
CA ALA A 82 -12.09 3.81 1.62
C ALA A 82 -12.48 2.34 1.85
N ASN A 83 -13.07 2.00 3.01
CA ASN A 83 -13.40 0.62 3.36
C ASN A 83 -14.90 0.28 3.23
N LYS A 84 -15.80 1.27 3.25
CA LYS A 84 -17.25 1.02 3.36
C LYS A 84 -17.85 0.18 2.23
N SER A 85 -17.32 0.29 1.02
CA SER A 85 -17.73 -0.48 -0.17
C SER A 85 -16.84 -1.70 -0.44
N GLY A 86 -15.89 -1.93 0.48
CA GLY A 86 -14.82 -2.88 0.34
C GLY A 86 -15.10 -4.23 0.98
N GLY A 87 -14.02 -4.99 1.09
CA GLY A 87 -14.03 -6.27 1.76
C GLY A 87 -12.62 -6.70 2.14
N LYS A 88 -12.53 -7.93 2.63
CA LYS A 88 -11.26 -8.52 3.04
C LYS A 88 -11.16 -9.98 2.68
N TRP A 89 -9.97 -10.37 2.24
CA TRP A 89 -9.56 -11.77 2.25
C TRP A 89 -9.13 -12.18 3.66
N ILE A 90 -9.58 -13.34 4.11
CA ILE A 90 -9.34 -13.88 5.45
C ILE A 90 -8.68 -15.23 5.30
N ILE A 91 -7.56 -15.42 6.00
CA ILE A 91 -6.81 -16.67 6.06
C ILE A 91 -6.64 -17.04 7.53
N ARG A 92 -7.12 -18.24 7.88
CA ARG A 92 -6.92 -18.83 9.20
C ARG A 92 -5.64 -19.65 9.20
N LEU A 93 -4.77 -19.38 10.14
CA LEU A 93 -3.46 -19.99 10.28
C LEU A 93 -3.38 -20.77 11.58
N ARG A 94 -2.71 -21.92 11.52
CA ARG A 94 -2.28 -22.62 12.73
C ARG A 94 -1.22 -21.79 13.47
N LYS A 95 -1.14 -21.97 14.78
CA LYS A 95 -0.10 -21.34 15.61
C LYS A 95 1.31 -21.60 15.08
N GLY A 96 2.18 -20.61 15.23
CA GLY A 96 3.57 -20.63 14.76
C GLY A 96 3.77 -20.10 13.33
N LEU A 97 2.70 -19.89 12.55
CA LEU A 97 2.82 -19.37 11.19
C LEU A 97 2.63 -17.84 11.09
N ALA A 98 1.96 -17.23 12.07
CA ALA A 98 1.53 -15.83 12.00
C ALA A 98 2.67 -14.84 11.74
N SER A 99 3.81 -14.97 12.43
CA SER A 99 4.92 -14.02 12.29
C SER A 99 5.48 -13.98 10.87
N ARG A 100 5.73 -15.15 10.27
CA ARG A 100 6.26 -15.25 8.90
C ARG A 100 5.23 -14.80 7.87
N CYS A 101 3.97 -15.23 8.01
CA CYS A 101 2.93 -14.84 7.07
C CYS A 101 2.61 -13.34 7.17
N TRP A 102 2.66 -12.75 8.36
CA TRP A 102 2.49 -11.32 8.55
C TRP A 102 3.61 -10.52 7.87
N GLU A 103 4.86 -10.90 8.10
CA GLU A 103 6.03 -10.27 7.47
C GLU A 103 5.96 -10.33 5.94
N ASN A 104 5.69 -11.51 5.38
CA ASN A 104 5.54 -11.67 3.93
C ASN A 104 4.39 -10.82 3.37
N LEU A 105 3.27 -10.71 4.11
CA LEU A 105 2.12 -9.92 3.69
C LEU A 105 2.45 -8.43 3.62
N ILE A 106 3.03 -7.88 4.70
CA ILE A 106 3.32 -6.45 4.76
C ILE A 106 4.44 -6.06 3.79
N LEU A 107 5.43 -6.93 3.57
CA LEU A 107 6.46 -6.70 2.55
C LEU A 107 5.87 -6.76 1.13
N ALA A 108 4.94 -7.67 0.86
CA ALA A 108 4.25 -7.73 -0.42
C ALA A 108 3.39 -6.47 -0.66
N MET A 109 2.76 -5.95 0.40
CA MET A 109 1.96 -4.73 0.32
C MET A 109 2.84 -3.50 0.09
N LEU A 110 3.90 -3.31 0.87
CA LEU A 110 4.84 -2.18 0.72
C LEU A 110 5.65 -2.24 -0.57
N GLY A 111 5.93 -3.44 -1.08
CA GLY A 111 6.58 -3.66 -2.36
C GLY A 111 5.62 -3.66 -3.55
N GLU A 112 4.38 -3.20 -3.36
CA GLU A 112 3.34 -3.06 -4.39
C GLU A 112 3.08 -4.34 -5.22
N GLN A 113 3.31 -5.52 -4.64
CA GLN A 113 3.30 -6.81 -5.35
C GLN A 113 1.90 -7.28 -5.79
N PHE A 114 0.84 -6.61 -5.33
CA PHE A 114 -0.54 -6.94 -5.66
C PHE A 114 -0.94 -6.46 -7.06
N MET A 115 -0.29 -5.42 -7.60
CA MET A 115 -0.55 -4.91 -8.96
C MET A 115 -2.04 -4.62 -9.23
N VAL A 116 -2.73 -4.05 -8.24
CA VAL A 116 -4.15 -3.66 -8.30
C VAL A 116 -4.33 -2.14 -8.15
N GLY A 117 -3.27 -1.36 -8.40
CA GLY A 117 -3.27 0.09 -8.21
C GLY A 117 -3.61 0.47 -6.77
N GLU A 118 -4.53 1.41 -6.61
CA GLU A 118 -4.90 1.97 -5.31
C GLU A 118 -5.91 1.13 -4.50
N GLU A 119 -6.22 -0.10 -4.93
CA GLU A 119 -7.27 -0.91 -4.31
C GLU A 119 -6.93 -1.41 -2.91
N ILE A 120 -5.66 -1.59 -2.55
CA ILE A 120 -5.29 -2.07 -1.21
C ILE A 120 -5.46 -0.96 -0.17
N CYS A 121 -6.25 -1.23 0.87
CA CYS A 121 -6.42 -0.35 2.03
C CYS A 121 -5.41 -0.64 3.13
N GLY A 122 -5.19 -1.92 3.44
CA GLY A 122 -4.34 -2.34 4.55
C GLY A 122 -4.42 -3.82 4.87
N ALA A 123 -3.64 -4.23 5.87
CA ALA A 123 -3.53 -5.59 6.35
C ALA A 123 -3.72 -5.66 7.87
N VAL A 124 -4.25 -6.79 8.34
CA VAL A 124 -4.45 -7.08 9.76
C VAL A 124 -3.97 -8.48 10.09
N VAL A 125 -3.24 -8.62 11.19
CA VAL A 125 -3.01 -9.91 11.85
C VAL A 125 -3.66 -9.89 13.23
N SER A 126 -4.41 -10.94 13.50
CA SER A 126 -5.22 -11.13 14.69
C SER A 126 -4.78 -12.39 15.41
N VAL A 127 -4.12 -12.23 16.55
CA VAL A 127 -3.66 -13.34 17.41
C VAL A 127 -4.82 -13.78 18.28
N ARG A 128 -5.22 -15.05 18.19
CA ARG A 128 -6.30 -15.64 19.02
C ARG A 128 -5.80 -16.88 19.75
N PHE A 129 -6.66 -17.55 20.50
CA PHE A 129 -6.24 -18.68 21.32
C PHE A 129 -5.87 -19.92 20.49
N GLN A 130 -6.76 -20.35 19.59
CA GLN A 130 -6.59 -21.60 18.82
C GLN A 130 -5.89 -21.40 17.47
N GLU A 131 -6.17 -20.28 16.82
CA GLU A 131 -5.68 -19.96 15.48
C GLU A 131 -5.30 -18.48 15.41
N ASP A 132 -4.48 -18.14 14.43
CA ASP A 132 -4.20 -16.75 14.09
C ASP A 132 -4.91 -16.43 12.77
N ILE A 133 -5.33 -15.18 12.62
CA ILE A 133 -6.08 -14.76 11.43
C ILE A 133 -5.30 -13.65 10.77
N ILE A 134 -5.01 -13.81 9.48
CA ILE A 134 -4.45 -12.74 8.64
C ILE A 134 -5.50 -12.29 7.65
N SER A 135 -5.58 -10.98 7.43
CA SER A 135 -6.46 -10.41 6.42
C SER A 135 -5.85 -9.24 5.68
N ILE A 136 -6.24 -9.07 4.42
CA ILE A 136 -5.95 -7.89 3.60
C ILE A 136 -7.27 -7.29 3.13
N TRP A 137 -7.35 -5.97 3.18
CA TRP A 137 -8.55 -5.17 2.93
C TRP A 137 -8.40 -4.42 1.62
N ASN A 138 -9.46 -4.35 0.82
CA ASN A 138 -9.49 -3.59 -0.41
C ASN A 138 -10.77 -2.75 -0.56
N LYS A 139 -10.70 -1.71 -1.39
CA LYS A 139 -11.71 -0.66 -1.53
C LYS A 139 -13.02 -1.14 -2.16
N THR A 140 -12.94 -2.00 -3.16
CA THR A 140 -14.09 -2.35 -4.00
C THR A 140 -14.39 -3.85 -3.95
N ALA A 141 -15.41 -4.26 -3.19
CA ALA A 141 -15.77 -5.67 -3.08
C ALA A 141 -16.45 -6.27 -4.31
N SER A 142 -17.10 -5.44 -5.13
CA SER A 142 -17.77 -5.86 -6.36
C SER A 142 -16.80 -6.14 -7.51
N ASP A 143 -15.55 -5.68 -7.43
CA ASP A 143 -14.53 -5.93 -8.44
C ASP A 143 -13.94 -7.35 -8.28
N GLN A 144 -14.51 -8.28 -9.03
CA GLN A 144 -14.09 -9.68 -9.02
C GLN A 144 -12.68 -9.88 -9.60
N ALA A 145 -12.23 -9.04 -10.54
CA ALA A 145 -10.91 -9.16 -11.14
C ALA A 145 -9.83 -8.75 -10.12
N THR A 146 -10.04 -7.63 -9.44
CA THR A 146 -9.16 -7.17 -8.35
C THR A 146 -9.12 -8.18 -7.22
N THR A 147 -10.28 -8.61 -6.71
CA THR A 147 -10.32 -9.56 -5.58
C THR A 147 -9.69 -10.91 -5.92
N ALA A 148 -9.86 -11.41 -7.15
CA ALA A 148 -9.17 -12.62 -7.62
C ALA A 148 -7.64 -12.42 -7.71
N ARG A 149 -7.18 -11.28 -8.23
CA ARG A 149 -5.74 -10.96 -8.30
C ARG A 149 -5.10 -10.87 -6.92
N ILE A 150 -5.81 -10.29 -5.95
CA ILE A 150 -5.37 -10.24 -4.55
C ILE A 150 -5.23 -11.65 -3.98
N ARG A 151 -6.24 -12.51 -4.18
CA ARG A 151 -6.21 -13.91 -3.74
C ARG A 151 -5.00 -14.67 -4.29
N ASP A 152 -4.74 -14.53 -5.58
CA ASP A 152 -3.67 -15.28 -6.25
C ASP A 152 -2.29 -14.77 -5.81
N THR A 153 -2.17 -13.46 -5.59
CA THR A 153 -0.96 -12.87 -5.01
C THR A 153 -0.74 -13.35 -3.58
N LEU A 154 -1.77 -13.37 -2.73
CA LEU A 154 -1.68 -13.88 -1.35
C LEU A 154 -1.15 -15.32 -1.32
N ARG A 155 -1.69 -16.21 -2.15
CA ARG A 155 -1.21 -17.60 -2.24
C ARG A 155 0.28 -17.68 -2.55
N ARG A 156 0.73 -16.87 -3.52
CA ARG A 156 2.12 -16.80 -3.96
C ARG A 156 3.05 -16.27 -2.85
N VAL A 157 2.76 -15.10 -2.29
CA VAL A 157 3.68 -14.41 -1.35
C VAL A 157 3.70 -15.06 0.03
N LEU A 158 2.59 -15.67 0.44
CA LEU A 158 2.51 -16.40 1.71
C LEU A 158 2.96 -17.86 1.60
N ASN A 159 3.28 -18.33 0.39
CA ASN A 159 3.67 -19.71 0.10
C ASN A 159 2.67 -20.74 0.70
N LEU A 160 1.39 -20.49 0.48
CA LEU A 160 0.33 -21.29 1.09
C LEU A 160 0.12 -22.60 0.34
N PRO A 161 -0.10 -23.72 1.05
CA PRO A 161 -0.55 -24.96 0.44
C PRO A 161 -1.81 -24.77 -0.41
N PRO A 162 -1.98 -25.50 -1.52
CA PRO A 162 -3.13 -25.36 -2.43
C PRO A 162 -4.50 -25.58 -1.75
N ASN A 163 -4.53 -26.38 -0.67
CA ASN A 163 -5.72 -26.67 0.13
C ASN A 163 -6.01 -25.63 1.21
N THR A 164 -5.23 -24.56 1.31
CA THR A 164 -5.49 -23.49 2.28
C THR A 164 -6.78 -22.77 1.90
N ILE A 165 -7.73 -22.78 2.83
CA ILE A 165 -9.00 -22.09 2.67
C ILE A 165 -8.78 -20.59 2.84
N MET A 166 -9.22 -19.82 1.86
CA MET A 166 -9.24 -18.37 1.88
C MET A 166 -10.70 -17.92 1.71
N GLU A 167 -11.17 -17.05 2.58
CA GLU A 167 -12.56 -16.59 2.60
C GLU A 167 -12.59 -15.09 2.31
N TYR A 168 -13.35 -14.67 1.31
CA TYR A 168 -13.58 -13.25 1.06
C TYR A 168 -14.88 -12.82 1.76
N LYS A 169 -14.84 -11.71 2.50
CA LYS A 169 -16.02 -11.11 3.14
C LYS A 169 -16.14 -9.65 2.78
N THR A 170 -17.32 -9.24 2.33
CA THR A 170 -17.64 -7.83 2.21
C THR A 170 -17.78 -7.20 3.59
N HIS A 171 -17.49 -5.91 3.70
CA HIS A 171 -17.71 -5.18 4.95
C HIS A 171 -19.19 -4.94 5.22
N THR A 172 -20.01 -4.83 4.17
CA THR A 172 -21.46 -4.60 4.24
C THR A 172 -22.27 -5.79 4.74
N ASP A 173 -21.83 -7.03 4.46
CA ASP A 173 -22.52 -8.24 4.95
C ASP A 173 -22.40 -8.40 6.47
N ARG A 174 -21.48 -7.66 7.09
CA ARG A 174 -21.30 -7.62 8.53
C ARG A 174 -22.26 -6.60 9.16
N LYS A 175 -23.51 -7.02 9.36
CA LYS A 175 -24.29 -6.53 10.52
C LYS A 175 -23.73 -7.15 11.81
N GLU A 176 -22.47 -6.87 12.11
CA GLU A 176 -21.89 -7.30 13.39
C GLU A 176 -22.54 -6.46 14.51
N PRO A 177 -23.10 -7.08 15.57
CA PRO A 177 -23.66 -6.31 16.67
C PRO A 177 -22.58 -5.41 17.27
N GLN A 178 -22.97 -4.20 17.69
CA GLN A 178 -22.16 -3.07 18.21
C GLN A 178 -21.10 -3.41 19.29
N ARG A 179 -20.95 -4.67 19.72
CA ARG A 179 -19.98 -5.13 20.73
C ARG A 179 -18.52 -4.92 20.35
N LEU A 180 -18.16 -4.78 19.07
CA LEU A 180 -16.78 -4.48 18.67
C LEU A 180 -16.47 -2.98 18.55
N GLN A 181 -17.49 -2.11 18.51
CA GLN A 181 -17.30 -0.64 18.44
C GLN A 181 -16.63 -0.09 19.71
N LEU A 182 -16.95 -0.66 20.87
CA LEU A 182 -16.29 -0.32 22.13
C LEU A 182 -14.91 -0.97 22.29
N SER A 183 -14.55 -1.97 21.47
CA SER A 183 -13.24 -2.63 21.57
C SER A 183 -12.12 -1.79 20.96
N TRP A 184 -12.38 -1.07 19.85
CA TRP A 184 -11.41 -0.16 19.24
C TRP A 184 -11.11 1.05 20.13
N LEU A 185 -12.14 1.69 20.71
CA LEU A 185 -11.94 2.83 21.61
C LEU A 185 -11.35 2.43 22.98
N ARG A 186 -11.66 1.23 23.51
CA ARG A 186 -11.14 0.76 24.82
C ARG A 186 -9.81 0.00 24.75
N ARG A 187 -9.36 -0.52 23.60
CA ARG A 187 -8.11 -1.29 23.45
C ARG A 187 -6.92 -0.46 22.94
N ARG A 188 -6.86 0.82 23.32
CA ARG A 188 -5.69 1.68 23.05
C ARG A 188 -4.42 1.26 23.83
N LEU A 189 -4.50 0.20 24.64
CA LEU A 189 -3.38 -0.34 25.42
C LEU A 189 -2.79 -1.65 24.86
N ILE A 190 -3.40 -2.31 23.88
CA ILE A 190 -2.94 -3.63 23.37
C ILE A 190 -2.75 -3.67 21.84
N ASN A 191 -3.42 -2.79 21.10
CA ASN A 191 -3.39 -2.80 19.63
C ASN A 191 -2.29 -1.87 19.09
N GLN A 192 -1.34 -2.40 18.32
CA GLN A 192 -0.40 -1.58 17.56
C GLN A 192 -0.99 -1.31 16.17
N THR A 193 -1.21 -0.03 15.86
CA THR A 193 -1.64 0.41 14.53
C THR A 193 -0.50 1.21 13.93
N MET A 194 -0.07 0.80 12.74
CA MET A 194 0.94 1.50 11.95
C MET A 194 0.28 1.98 10.65
N GLN A 195 0.57 3.21 10.23
CA GLN A 195 0.11 3.74 8.96
C GLN A 195 1.32 4.01 8.06
N PHE A 196 1.17 3.79 6.75
CA PHE A 196 2.22 4.05 5.75
C PHE A 196 1.69 4.85 4.57
N THR A 197 2.48 5.79 4.07
CA THR A 197 2.13 6.67 2.93
C THR A 197 2.01 5.90 1.63
#